data_AF-A0A0P9D0M4-F1
#
_entry.id   AF-A0A0P9D0M4-F1
#
_cell.length_a   1.000
_cell.length_b   1.000
_cell.length_c   1.000
_cell.angle_alpha   90.00
_cell.angle_beta   90.00
_cell.angle_gamma   90.00
#
_symmetry.space_group_name_H-M   'P 1'
#
loop_
_entity.id
_entity.type
_entity.pdbx_description
1 polymer ?
#
loop_
_entity_poly.entity_id
_entity_poly.type
_entity_poly.pdbx_seq_one_letter_code
_entity_poly.pdbx_strand_id
1 'polypeptide(L)'
;MKYKSLFLIVIAFTTLAALYSALIPLGEGPDEPGHAAFAFFLAREARLPDQRAGEVPGEGHQPPLAYALAAPLAAWLPHDERALDQPGNARFTWAGGSETNAVAHGSREFWPRGGAVLAWHLMRLVSVLCGAATVVLTYGAARALLDERPRTNDETARCVPGRQSFVPLAAAALVAFNPQFLFASALVTNDALLAALSAAVVWLAWRQRAAGGLFGYALAMGALLGLALLTKQSAVLLVPIGAGAVLQRGWRTGAARAFGGLAACGAAALLVSGWWFWRNVHLYGDPFGLALF
;
A
#
# COMPACT_ATOMS: atom_id res chain seq x y z
N MET A 1 2.60 -28.93 -3.08
CA MET A 1 1.43 -28.65 -2.22
C MET A 1 1.44 -27.22 -1.64
N LYS A 2 2.56 -26.71 -1.08
CA LYS A 2 2.63 -25.35 -0.48
C LYS A 2 2.17 -24.20 -1.37
N TYR A 3 2.66 -24.15 -2.60
CA TYR A 3 2.25 -23.13 -3.57
C TYR A 3 0.76 -23.25 -3.94
N LYS A 4 0.19 -24.48 -3.89
CA LYS A 4 -1.25 -24.69 -4.09
C LYS A 4 -2.05 -24.10 -2.93
N SER A 5 -1.64 -24.31 -1.68
CA SER A 5 -2.34 -23.75 -0.51
C SER A 5 -2.27 -22.22 -0.45
N LEU A 6 -1.09 -21.63 -0.71
CA LEU A 6 -0.97 -20.17 -0.79
C LEU A 6 -1.83 -19.61 -1.93
N PHE A 7 -1.80 -20.25 -3.10
CA PHE A 7 -2.61 -19.86 -4.25
C PHE A 7 -4.10 -19.87 -3.93
N LEU A 8 -4.60 -20.89 -3.22
CA LEU A 8 -5.98 -20.94 -2.75
C LEU A 8 -6.32 -19.80 -1.78
N ILE A 9 -5.42 -19.47 -0.83
CA ILE A 9 -5.61 -18.34 0.09
C ILE A 9 -5.69 -17.02 -0.69
N VAL A 10 -4.79 -16.81 -1.65
CA VAL A 10 -4.78 -15.59 -2.47
C VAL A 10 -6.03 -15.50 -3.33
N ILE A 11 -6.47 -16.59 -3.98
CA ILE A 11 -7.73 -16.61 -4.73
C ILE A 11 -8.92 -16.28 -3.81
N ALA A 12 -8.99 -16.90 -2.64
CA ALA A 12 -10.06 -16.65 -1.69
C ALA A 12 -10.08 -15.19 -1.25
N PHE A 13 -8.93 -14.63 -0.89
CA PHE A 13 -8.78 -13.21 -0.56
C PHE A 13 -9.24 -12.31 -1.71
N THR A 14 -8.69 -12.49 -2.91
CA THR A 14 -9.00 -11.65 -4.07
C THR A 14 -10.48 -11.73 -4.43
N THR A 15 -11.08 -12.92 -4.33
CA THR A 15 -12.52 -13.11 -4.60
C THR A 15 -13.37 -12.38 -3.56
N LEU A 16 -13.04 -12.51 -2.27
CA LEU A 16 -13.75 -11.82 -1.19
C LEU A 16 -13.60 -10.29 -1.28
N ALA A 17 -12.38 -9.81 -1.52
CA ALA A 17 -12.11 -8.38 -1.66
C ALA A 17 -12.78 -7.79 -2.92
N ALA A 18 -12.81 -8.52 -4.04
CA ALA A 18 -13.56 -8.11 -5.23
C ALA A 18 -15.08 -8.11 -4.99
N LEU A 19 -15.60 -9.07 -4.23
CA LEU A 19 -17.01 -9.09 -3.83
C LEU A 19 -17.35 -7.88 -2.95
N TYR A 20 -16.52 -7.57 -1.94
CA TYR A 20 -16.66 -6.36 -1.13
C TYR A 20 -16.60 -5.11 -2.00
N SER A 21 -15.63 -5.04 -2.92
CA SER A 21 -15.46 -3.93 -3.87
C SER A 21 -16.69 -3.71 -4.75
N ALA A 22 -17.41 -4.80 -5.08
CA ALA A 22 -18.60 -4.75 -5.89
C ALA A 22 -19.89 -4.42 -5.11
N LEU A 23 -19.94 -4.74 -3.81
CA LEU A 23 -21.11 -4.62 -2.94
C LEU A 23 -21.12 -3.34 -2.09
N ILE A 24 -19.96 -2.85 -1.65
CA ILE A 24 -19.87 -1.61 -0.87
C ILE A 24 -20.23 -0.44 -1.80
N PRO A 25 -21.24 0.38 -1.48
CA PRO A 25 -21.58 1.54 -2.29
C PRO A 25 -20.39 2.50 -2.43
N LEU A 26 -20.35 3.28 -3.53
CA LEU A 26 -19.21 4.17 -3.77
C LEU A 26 -19.24 5.35 -2.80
N GLY A 27 -18.11 5.63 -2.14
CA GLY A 27 -18.00 6.76 -1.23
C GLY A 27 -18.48 6.52 0.20
N GLU A 28 -18.95 5.30 0.51
CA GLU A 28 -19.26 4.88 1.89
C GLU A 28 -18.02 4.36 2.64
N GLY A 29 -16.92 4.11 1.93
CA GLY A 29 -15.64 3.77 2.56
C GLY A 29 -15.04 4.98 3.29
N PRO A 30 -14.39 4.79 4.46
CA PRO A 30 -13.71 5.87 5.17
C PRO A 30 -12.65 6.51 4.26
N ASP A 31 -12.71 7.84 4.13
CA ASP A 31 -11.84 8.70 3.31
C ASP A 31 -11.76 8.34 1.81
N GLU A 32 -12.47 7.29 1.37
CA GLU A 32 -12.49 6.82 -0.01
C GLU A 32 -12.92 7.90 -1.01
N PRO A 33 -13.94 8.75 -0.73
CA PRO A 33 -14.27 9.88 -1.59
C PRO A 33 -13.08 10.76 -1.91
N GLY A 34 -12.27 11.11 -0.90
CA GLY A 34 -11.09 11.96 -1.07
C GLY A 34 -9.99 11.25 -1.89
N HIS A 35 -9.75 9.97 -1.62
CA HIS A 35 -8.79 9.17 -2.36
C HIS A 35 -9.15 9.02 -3.84
N ALA A 36 -10.42 8.77 -4.15
CA ALA A 36 -10.89 8.68 -5.53
C ALA A 36 -10.89 10.06 -6.21
N ALA A 37 -11.30 11.11 -5.50
CA ALA A 37 -11.21 12.49 -6.00
C ALA A 37 -9.76 12.85 -6.38
N PHE A 38 -8.78 12.44 -5.58
CA PHE A 38 -7.36 12.60 -5.92
C PHE A 38 -7.01 11.87 -7.23
N ALA A 39 -7.37 10.59 -7.37
CA ALA A 39 -7.09 9.83 -8.60
C ALA A 39 -7.75 10.44 -9.84
N PHE A 40 -9.01 10.88 -9.72
CA PHE A 40 -9.72 11.61 -10.76
C PHE A 40 -9.05 12.95 -11.10
N PHE A 41 -8.63 13.70 -10.09
CA PHE A 41 -7.89 14.95 -10.27
C PHE A 41 -6.59 14.74 -11.04
N LEU A 42 -5.79 13.73 -10.69
CA LEU A 42 -4.58 13.40 -11.45
C LEU A 42 -4.89 13.01 -12.90
N ALA A 43 -5.95 12.22 -13.11
CA ALA A 43 -6.37 11.81 -14.44
C ALA A 43 -6.84 13.01 -15.28
N ARG A 44 -7.43 14.04 -14.65
CA ARG A 44 -7.94 15.23 -15.32
C ARG A 44 -6.84 16.26 -15.58
N GLU A 45 -6.13 16.66 -14.53
CA GLU A 45 -5.22 17.81 -14.53
C GLU A 45 -3.76 17.46 -14.86
N ALA A 46 -3.39 16.18 -14.82
CA ALA A 46 -2.02 15.71 -15.03
C ALA A 46 -0.95 16.40 -14.15
N ARG A 47 -1.36 16.91 -12.98
CA ARG A 47 -0.51 17.56 -11.97
C ARG A 47 -0.98 17.20 -10.56
N LEU A 48 -0.11 17.37 -9.58
CA LEU A 48 -0.48 17.19 -8.17
C LEU A 48 -1.39 18.33 -7.69
N PRO A 49 -2.35 18.05 -6.80
CA PRO A 49 -3.23 19.08 -6.24
C PRO A 49 -2.45 20.10 -5.40
N ASP A 50 -2.94 21.33 -5.38
CA ASP A 50 -2.52 22.38 -4.46
C ASP A 50 -3.44 22.41 -3.24
N GLN A 51 -2.90 22.04 -2.08
CA GLN A 51 -3.63 22.05 -0.81
C GLN A 51 -4.17 23.43 -0.44
N ARG A 52 -3.46 24.51 -0.77
CA ARG A 52 -3.86 25.89 -0.43
C ARG A 52 -5.13 26.32 -1.17
N ALA A 53 -5.34 25.74 -2.35
CA ALA A 53 -6.52 25.97 -3.17
C ALA A 53 -7.66 24.99 -2.85
N GLY A 54 -7.45 24.02 -1.95
CA GLY A 54 -8.48 23.05 -1.56
C GLY A 54 -8.96 22.16 -2.71
N GLU A 55 -8.10 21.90 -3.71
CA GLU A 55 -8.52 21.22 -4.95
C GLU A 55 -8.97 19.76 -4.75
N VAL A 56 -8.43 19.11 -3.71
CA VAL A 56 -8.85 17.81 -3.22
C VAL A 56 -9.00 17.92 -1.70
N PRO A 57 -10.20 18.28 -1.20
CA PRO A 57 -10.43 18.47 0.23
C PRO A 57 -10.11 17.21 1.04
N GLY A 58 -9.47 17.39 2.20
CA GLY A 58 -9.06 16.31 3.10
C GLY A 58 -7.82 15.55 2.62
N GLU A 59 -7.85 14.98 1.42
CA GLU A 59 -6.81 14.03 0.96
C GLU A 59 -5.72 14.64 0.06
N GLY A 60 -5.83 15.91 -0.33
CA GLY A 60 -4.86 16.58 -1.21
C GLY A 60 -3.43 16.68 -0.66
N HIS A 61 -3.26 16.45 0.65
CA HIS A 61 -1.95 16.43 1.32
C HIS A 61 -1.19 15.11 1.19
N GLN A 62 -1.86 14.05 0.74
CA GLN A 62 -1.27 12.73 0.69
C GLN A 62 -0.20 12.62 -0.40
N PRO A 63 0.83 11.78 -0.18
CA PRO A 63 1.79 11.41 -1.22
C PRO A 63 1.11 10.73 -2.43
N PRO A 64 1.65 10.90 -3.65
CA PRO A 64 0.87 10.70 -4.86
C PRO A 64 0.84 9.26 -5.42
N LEU A 65 1.68 8.34 -4.93
CA LEU A 65 1.97 7.09 -5.64
C LEU A 65 0.72 6.21 -5.83
N ALA A 66 -0.09 6.03 -4.79
CA ALA A 66 -1.29 5.19 -4.87
C ALA A 66 -2.28 5.74 -5.91
N TYR A 67 -2.49 7.06 -5.92
CA TYR A 67 -3.41 7.71 -6.84
C TYR A 67 -2.85 7.75 -8.27
N ALA A 68 -1.53 7.87 -8.43
CA ALA A 68 -0.88 7.80 -9.73
C ALA A 68 -1.03 6.42 -10.39
N LEU A 69 -1.12 5.34 -9.60
CA LEU A 69 -1.44 4.00 -10.11
C LEU A 69 -2.92 3.85 -10.49
N ALA A 70 -3.81 4.54 -9.79
CA ALA A 70 -5.26 4.49 -10.01
C ALA A 70 -5.72 5.39 -11.18
N ALA A 71 -5.11 6.57 -11.34
CA ALA A 71 -5.52 7.61 -12.30
C ALA A 71 -5.65 7.13 -13.76
N PRO A 72 -4.74 6.28 -14.31
CA PRO A 72 -4.89 5.75 -15.67
C PRO A 72 -6.20 5.01 -15.92
N LEU A 73 -6.83 4.46 -14.87
CA LEU A 73 -8.09 3.72 -14.95
C LEU A 73 -9.32 4.63 -15.14
N ALA A 74 -9.14 5.95 -15.07
CA ALA A 74 -10.12 6.96 -15.49
C ALA A 74 -9.71 7.71 -16.77
N ALA A 75 -8.51 7.50 -17.31
CA ALA A 75 -7.99 8.30 -18.42
C ALA A 75 -8.74 8.09 -19.75
N TRP A 76 -9.49 6.99 -19.89
CA TRP A 76 -10.34 6.70 -21.04
C TRP A 76 -11.64 7.52 -21.06
N LEU A 77 -12.01 8.17 -19.95
CA LEU A 77 -13.17 9.05 -19.87
C LEU A 77 -12.87 10.41 -20.54
N PRO A 78 -13.90 11.07 -21.11
CA PRO A 78 -13.86 12.49 -21.41
C PRO A 78 -13.40 13.32 -20.20
N HIS A 79 -12.73 14.44 -20.45
CA HIS A 79 -12.07 15.24 -19.41
C HIS A 79 -13.04 15.72 -18.31
N ASP A 80 -14.24 16.14 -18.70
CA ASP A 80 -15.33 16.58 -17.84
C ASP A 80 -16.02 15.42 -17.08
N GLU A 81 -15.91 14.20 -17.58
CA GLU A 81 -16.45 12.98 -16.94
C GLU A 81 -15.46 12.32 -15.97
N ARG A 82 -14.22 12.83 -15.85
CA ARG A 82 -13.22 12.35 -14.86
C ARG A 82 -13.50 12.90 -13.46
N ALA A 83 -14.72 12.74 -13.01
CA ALA A 83 -15.18 13.03 -11.66
C ALA A 83 -16.48 12.26 -11.41
N LEU A 84 -16.77 11.98 -10.14
CA LEU A 84 -18.07 11.48 -9.73
C LEU A 84 -18.58 12.37 -8.62
N ASP A 85 -19.69 13.06 -8.87
CA ASP A 85 -20.36 13.85 -7.85
C ASP A 85 -20.92 12.92 -6.76
N GLN A 86 -20.63 13.23 -5.50
CA GLN A 86 -21.02 12.46 -4.32
C GLN A 86 -21.64 13.39 -3.28
N PRO A 87 -22.90 13.81 -3.48
CA PRO A 87 -23.56 14.69 -2.53
C PRO A 87 -23.70 13.98 -1.18
N GLY A 88 -23.19 14.62 -0.13
CA GLY A 88 -23.31 14.11 1.23
C GLY A 88 -24.77 13.97 1.67
N ASN A 89 -25.06 12.92 2.43
CA ASN A 89 -26.38 12.71 2.99
C ASN A 89 -26.62 13.63 4.20
N ALA A 90 -27.54 14.59 4.08
CA ALA A 90 -27.90 15.50 5.17
C ALA A 90 -28.48 14.78 6.40
N ARG A 91 -28.93 13.52 6.26
CA ARG A 91 -29.44 12.69 7.35
C ARG A 91 -28.42 11.69 7.89
N PHE A 92 -27.17 11.77 7.44
CA PHE A 92 -26.10 10.92 7.95
C PHE A 92 -25.94 11.09 9.47
N THR A 93 -25.71 9.99 10.18
CA THR A 93 -25.58 9.97 11.65
C THR A 93 -24.53 10.96 12.15
N TRP A 94 -23.38 11.09 11.48
CA TRP A 94 -22.34 12.05 11.88
C TRP A 94 -22.59 13.49 11.41
N ALA A 95 -23.61 13.70 10.58
CA ALA A 95 -24.15 15.03 10.25
C ALA A 95 -25.34 15.42 11.16
N GLY A 96 -25.65 14.62 12.19
CA GLY A 96 -26.75 14.88 13.13
C GLY A 96 -28.10 14.25 12.74
N GLY A 97 -28.13 13.38 11.72
CA GLY A 97 -29.31 12.61 11.35
C GLY A 97 -29.34 11.20 11.95
N SER A 98 -30.13 10.31 11.33
CA SER A 98 -30.37 8.92 11.80
C SER A 98 -30.01 7.84 10.77
N GLU A 99 -29.58 8.24 9.57
CA GLU A 99 -29.22 7.32 8.49
C GLU A 99 -27.73 6.96 8.60
N THR A 100 -27.38 5.73 8.22
CA THR A 100 -25.99 5.24 8.29
C THR A 100 -25.17 5.58 7.05
N ASN A 101 -25.82 5.87 5.93
CA ASN A 101 -25.15 6.18 4.67
C ASN A 101 -24.63 7.62 4.70
N ALA A 102 -23.35 7.79 4.37
CA ALA A 102 -22.68 9.08 4.31
C ALA A 102 -22.98 9.85 3.02
N VAL A 103 -23.30 9.15 1.93
CA VAL A 103 -23.49 9.72 0.59
C VAL A 103 -24.89 9.38 0.05
N ALA A 104 -25.47 10.27 -0.75
CA ALA A 104 -26.68 9.99 -1.48
C ALA A 104 -26.38 9.20 -2.76
N HIS A 105 -26.97 8.01 -2.89
CA HIS A 105 -26.75 7.10 -4.02
C HIS A 105 -27.82 7.23 -5.10
N GLY A 106 -27.40 7.09 -6.36
CA GLY A 106 -28.27 7.19 -7.55
C GLY A 106 -28.33 5.90 -8.36
N SER A 107 -29.26 5.86 -9.33
CA SER A 107 -29.47 4.67 -10.17
C SER A 107 -28.26 4.28 -11.04
N ARG A 108 -27.37 5.24 -11.32
CA ARG A 108 -26.12 5.05 -12.10
C ARG A 108 -25.10 4.11 -11.46
N GLU A 109 -25.22 3.83 -10.15
CA GLU A 109 -24.32 2.92 -9.44
C GLU A 109 -24.74 1.44 -9.61
N PHE A 110 -25.97 1.18 -10.06
CA PHE A 110 -26.44 -0.17 -10.34
C PHE A 110 -25.89 -0.72 -11.66
N TRP A 111 -25.96 -2.04 -11.81
CA TRP A 111 -25.55 -2.72 -13.03
C TRP A 111 -26.48 -2.40 -14.22
N PRO A 112 -25.96 -2.18 -15.45
CA PRO A 112 -24.55 -2.18 -15.85
C PRO A 112 -23.84 -0.85 -15.51
N ARG A 113 -22.66 -0.96 -14.90
CA ARG A 113 -21.86 0.19 -14.45
C ARG A 113 -21.09 0.76 -15.64
N GLY A 114 -21.18 2.07 -15.85
CA GLY A 114 -20.46 2.79 -16.90
C GLY A 114 -19.78 4.06 -16.37
N GLY A 115 -19.06 4.76 -17.26
CA GLY A 115 -18.47 6.06 -16.96
C GLY A 115 -17.55 6.06 -15.71
N ALA A 116 -17.64 7.13 -14.93
CA ALA A 116 -16.88 7.31 -13.69
C ALA A 116 -17.13 6.23 -12.62
N VAL A 117 -18.33 5.62 -12.59
CA VAL A 117 -18.66 4.52 -11.65
C VAL A 117 -17.81 3.29 -11.97
N LEU A 118 -17.71 2.92 -13.25
CA LEU A 118 -16.84 1.82 -13.67
C LEU A 118 -15.37 2.14 -13.38
N ALA A 119 -14.92 3.36 -13.69
CA ALA A 119 -13.56 3.79 -13.39
C ALA A 119 -13.22 3.66 -11.89
N TRP A 120 -14.13 4.05 -10.99
CA TRP A 120 -13.94 3.90 -9.54
C TRP A 120 -13.79 2.43 -9.12
N HIS A 121 -14.63 1.53 -9.63
CA HIS A 121 -14.47 0.10 -9.35
C HIS A 121 -13.14 -0.46 -9.89
N LEU A 122 -12.69 -0.01 -11.07
CA LEU A 122 -11.37 -0.38 -11.59
C LEU A 122 -10.26 0.12 -10.66
N MET A 123 -10.37 1.34 -10.13
CA MET A 123 -9.41 1.87 -9.13
C MET A 123 -9.39 1.01 -7.86
N ARG A 124 -10.55 0.55 -7.38
CA ARG A 124 -10.62 -0.40 -6.25
C ARG A 124 -9.87 -1.70 -6.54
N LEU A 125 -9.83 -2.18 -7.78
CA LEU A 125 -9.06 -3.38 -8.14
C LEU A 125 -7.55 -3.19 -7.93
N VAL A 126 -7.02 -1.97 -8.04
CA VAL A 126 -5.61 -1.68 -7.71
C VAL A 126 -5.35 -2.00 -6.24
N SER A 127 -6.22 -1.56 -5.33
CA SER A 127 -6.14 -1.88 -3.91
C SER A 127 -6.27 -3.38 -3.66
N VAL A 128 -7.17 -4.06 -4.36
CA VAL A 128 -7.33 -5.53 -4.24
C VAL A 128 -6.04 -6.25 -4.64
N LEU A 129 -5.39 -5.83 -5.73
CA LEU A 129 -4.12 -6.40 -6.18
C LEU A 129 -2.98 -6.11 -5.17
N CYS A 130 -2.95 -4.91 -4.59
CA CYS A 130 -2.00 -4.57 -3.53
C CYS A 130 -2.24 -5.42 -2.27
N GLY A 131 -3.51 -5.64 -1.90
CA GLY A 131 -3.88 -6.53 -0.82
C GLY A 131 -3.40 -7.97 -1.06
N ALA A 132 -3.58 -8.48 -2.28
CA ALA A 132 -3.11 -9.81 -2.67
C ALA A 132 -1.57 -9.91 -2.62
N ALA A 133 -0.87 -8.87 -3.07
CA ALA A 133 0.58 -8.77 -2.96
C ALA A 133 1.03 -8.79 -1.49
N THR A 134 0.33 -8.09 -0.60
CA THR A 134 0.59 -8.10 0.86
C THR A 134 0.49 -9.51 1.43
N VAL A 135 -0.52 -10.30 1.05
CA VAL A 135 -0.69 -11.70 1.49
C VAL A 135 0.49 -12.56 1.05
N VAL A 136 0.91 -12.44 -0.22
CA VAL A 136 2.05 -13.18 -0.76
C VAL A 136 3.37 -12.76 -0.10
N LEU A 137 3.57 -11.47 0.11
CA LEU A 137 4.78 -10.94 0.74
C LEU A 137 4.85 -11.29 2.23
N THR A 138 3.72 -11.33 2.92
CA THR A 138 3.63 -11.81 4.31
C THR A 138 4.03 -13.28 4.41
N TYR A 139 3.53 -14.13 3.51
CA TYR A 139 4.00 -15.51 3.39
C TYR A 139 5.51 -15.57 3.15
N GLY A 140 6.02 -14.75 2.24
CA GLY A 140 7.44 -14.64 1.93
C GLY A 140 8.27 -14.22 3.14
N ALA A 141 7.84 -13.22 3.89
CA ALA A 141 8.51 -12.70 5.08
C ALA A 141 8.58 -13.74 6.19
N ALA A 142 7.46 -14.40 6.49
CA ALA A 142 7.41 -15.47 7.47
C ALA A 142 8.31 -16.65 7.08
N ARG A 143 8.40 -16.98 5.78
CA ARG A 143 9.36 -17.97 5.29
C ARG A 143 10.80 -17.52 5.46
N ALA A 144 11.14 -16.30 5.04
CA ALA A 144 12.50 -15.77 5.14
C ALA A 144 12.97 -15.76 6.61
N LEU A 145 12.09 -15.38 7.54
CA LEU A 145 12.37 -15.43 8.97
C LEU A 145 12.70 -16.86 9.46
N LEU A 146 11.98 -17.88 8.98
CA LEU A 146 12.26 -19.28 9.35
C LEU A 146 13.57 -19.79 8.71
N ASP A 147 13.83 -19.40 7.46
CA ASP A 147 15.02 -19.81 6.72
C ASP A 147 16.31 -19.20 7.31
N GLU A 148 16.23 -18.02 7.96
CA GLU A 148 17.35 -17.35 8.63
C GLU A 148 17.65 -17.87 10.06
N ARG A 149 16.75 -18.67 10.67
CA ARG A 149 17.00 -19.18 12.03
C ARG A 149 18.23 -20.10 12.03
N PRO A 150 19.17 -19.95 13.00
CA PRO A 150 20.26 -20.89 13.17
C PRO A 150 19.68 -22.30 13.35
N ARG A 151 20.13 -23.26 12.53
CA ARG A 151 19.87 -24.68 12.77
C ARG A 151 20.54 -25.03 14.10
N THR A 152 19.78 -25.08 15.19
CA THR A 152 20.27 -25.58 16.47
C THR A 152 20.78 -27.01 16.28
N ASN A 153 21.88 -27.34 16.95
CA ASN A 153 22.56 -28.64 16.92
C ASN A 153 21.75 -29.75 17.63
N ASP A 154 20.42 -29.74 17.56
CA ASP A 154 19.63 -30.90 17.97
C ASP A 154 19.75 -31.95 16.86
N GLU A 155 20.63 -32.91 17.07
CA GLU A 155 20.84 -34.05 16.17
C GLU A 155 19.57 -34.91 16.03
N THR A 156 18.61 -34.76 16.95
CA THR A 156 17.25 -35.34 16.87
C THR A 156 16.33 -34.62 15.88
N ALA A 157 16.63 -33.38 15.48
CA ALA A 157 15.90 -32.67 14.43
C ALA A 157 16.48 -32.94 13.01
N ARG A 158 17.62 -33.63 12.92
CA ARG A 158 18.29 -33.94 11.63
C ARG A 158 17.57 -34.99 10.77
N CYS A 159 16.54 -35.67 11.30
CA CYS A 159 15.89 -36.79 10.62
C CYS A 159 14.48 -36.54 10.06
N VAL A 160 14.04 -35.29 9.86
CA VAL A 160 12.81 -35.05 9.07
C VAL A 160 13.02 -34.05 7.94
N PRO A 161 13.53 -34.51 6.78
CA PRO A 161 13.32 -33.81 5.52
C PRO A 161 11.81 -33.68 5.31
N GLY A 162 11.24 -32.47 5.50
CA GLY A 162 9.82 -32.24 5.28
C GLY A 162 8.97 -31.92 6.51
N ARG A 163 9.54 -31.55 7.67
CA ARG A 163 8.75 -30.91 8.75
C ARG A 163 8.42 -29.47 8.35
N GLN A 164 7.45 -29.34 7.45
CA GLN A 164 7.02 -28.09 6.84
C GLN A 164 6.25 -27.27 7.88
N SER A 165 6.84 -26.17 8.35
CA SER A 165 6.13 -25.26 9.25
C SER A 165 4.91 -24.67 8.54
N PHE A 166 3.74 -24.79 9.16
CA PHE A 166 2.50 -24.18 8.69
C PHE A 166 2.48 -22.66 8.94
N VAL A 167 3.44 -22.13 9.71
CA VAL A 167 3.50 -20.73 10.15
C VAL A 167 3.39 -19.72 9.01
N PRO A 168 4.09 -19.86 7.85
CA PRO A 168 3.93 -18.89 6.76
C PRO A 168 2.54 -18.91 6.14
N LEU A 169 1.91 -20.08 6.05
CA LEU A 169 0.53 -20.19 5.56
C LEU A 169 -0.45 -19.60 6.58
N ALA A 170 -0.24 -19.83 7.88
CA ALA A 170 -1.04 -19.22 8.93
C ALA A 170 -0.90 -17.69 8.94
N ALA A 171 0.32 -17.16 8.80
CA ALA A 171 0.54 -15.72 8.71
C ALA A 171 -0.19 -15.11 7.50
N ALA A 172 -0.08 -15.74 6.33
CA ALA A 172 -0.80 -15.31 5.13
C ALA A 172 -2.32 -15.38 5.30
N ALA A 173 -2.83 -16.46 5.89
CA ALA A 173 -4.26 -16.65 6.14
C ALA A 173 -4.80 -15.63 7.17
N LEU A 174 -4.05 -15.34 8.23
CA LEU A 174 -4.44 -14.34 9.23
C LEU A 174 -4.56 -12.95 8.63
N VAL A 175 -3.65 -12.57 7.71
CA VAL A 175 -3.78 -11.30 6.98
C VAL A 175 -4.94 -11.36 5.98
N ALA A 176 -5.00 -12.42 5.17
CA ALA A 176 -6.03 -12.57 4.13
C ALA A 176 -7.46 -12.59 4.68
N PHE A 177 -7.69 -13.16 5.85
CA PHE A 177 -9.02 -13.29 6.45
C PHE A 177 -9.25 -12.33 7.61
N ASN A 178 -8.40 -11.31 7.76
CA ASN A 178 -8.66 -10.19 8.66
C ASN A 178 -9.77 -9.31 8.05
N PRO A 179 -10.94 -9.14 8.72
CA PRO A 179 -12.06 -8.38 8.17
C PRO A 179 -11.72 -6.93 7.83
N GLN A 180 -10.92 -6.26 8.68
CA GLN A 180 -10.52 -4.88 8.46
C GLN A 180 -9.61 -4.77 7.23
N PHE A 181 -8.68 -5.71 7.06
CA PHE A 181 -7.77 -5.72 5.92
C PHE A 181 -8.50 -6.01 4.60
N LEU A 182 -9.44 -6.95 4.61
CA LEU A 182 -10.31 -7.25 3.47
C LEU A 182 -11.13 -6.02 3.07
N PHE A 183 -11.79 -5.39 4.04
CA PHE A 183 -12.60 -4.19 3.81
C PHE A 183 -11.77 -3.05 3.24
N ALA A 184 -10.63 -2.70 3.87
CA ALA A 184 -9.77 -1.62 3.39
C ALA A 184 -9.20 -1.91 1.99
N SER A 185 -8.83 -3.16 1.69
CA SER A 185 -8.31 -3.54 0.38
C SER A 185 -9.36 -3.50 -0.74
N ALA A 186 -10.65 -3.42 -0.39
CA ALA A 186 -11.75 -3.35 -1.34
C ALA A 186 -12.10 -1.91 -1.77
N LEU A 187 -11.52 -0.90 -1.11
CA LEU A 187 -11.77 0.53 -1.34
C LEU A 187 -10.63 1.18 -2.13
N VAL A 188 -10.85 2.37 -2.67
CA VAL A 188 -9.76 3.22 -3.19
C VAL A 188 -9.03 3.85 -2.00
N THR A 189 -7.78 3.44 -1.75
CA THR A 189 -7.00 3.91 -0.60
C THR A 189 -5.50 3.81 -0.84
N ASN A 190 -4.73 4.67 -0.18
CA ASN A 190 -3.27 4.54 -0.12
C ASN A 190 -2.80 3.44 0.84
N ASP A 191 -3.63 3.00 1.78
CA ASP A 191 -3.27 2.00 2.79
C ASP A 191 -3.02 0.61 2.21
N ALA A 192 -3.76 0.23 1.17
CA ALA A 192 -3.56 -1.07 0.51
C ALA A 192 -2.16 -1.18 -0.13
N LEU A 193 -1.71 -0.13 -0.83
CA LEU A 193 -0.37 -0.07 -1.39
C LEU A 193 0.70 0.02 -0.29
N LEU A 194 0.47 0.83 0.74
CA LEU A 194 1.40 0.95 1.86
C LEU A 194 1.59 -0.40 2.57
N ALA A 195 0.52 -1.17 2.77
CA ALA A 195 0.58 -2.50 3.37
C ALA A 195 1.45 -3.45 2.52
N ALA A 196 1.30 -3.41 1.20
CA ALA A 196 2.12 -4.22 0.29
C ALA A 196 3.60 -3.85 0.37
N LEU A 197 3.91 -2.56 0.32
CA LEU A 197 5.28 -2.06 0.42
C LEU A 197 5.90 -2.34 1.80
N SER A 198 5.11 -2.22 2.87
CA SER A 198 5.52 -2.57 4.24
C SER A 198 5.87 -4.06 4.33
N ALA A 199 5.03 -4.93 3.79
CA ALA A 199 5.29 -6.37 3.73
C ALA A 199 6.53 -6.68 2.87
N ALA A 200 6.77 -5.92 1.79
CA ALA A 200 7.98 -6.05 0.96
C ALA A 200 9.25 -5.64 1.73
N VAL A 201 9.21 -4.54 2.49
CA VAL A 201 10.31 -4.09 3.35
C VAL A 201 10.64 -5.14 4.40
N VAL A 202 9.63 -5.66 5.10
CA VAL A 202 9.81 -6.71 6.12
C VAL A 202 10.33 -7.99 5.48
N TRP A 203 9.78 -8.40 4.34
CA TRP A 203 10.27 -9.57 3.60
C TRP A 203 11.74 -9.43 3.22
N LEU A 204 12.14 -8.28 2.67
CA LEU A 204 13.52 -8.04 2.27
C LEU A 204 14.45 -7.96 3.49
N ALA A 205 14.00 -7.34 4.58
CA ALA A 205 14.75 -7.23 5.83
C ALA A 205 15.15 -8.59 6.42
N TRP A 206 14.28 -9.59 6.26
CA TRP A 206 14.53 -10.98 6.67
C TRP A 206 15.17 -11.84 5.58
N ARG A 207 15.22 -11.40 4.32
CA ARG A 207 15.82 -12.17 3.22
C ARG A 207 17.31 -11.85 3.05
N GLN A 208 18.09 -11.88 4.14
CA GLN A 208 19.48 -11.41 4.09
C GLN A 208 20.41 -12.38 3.35
N ARG A 209 20.38 -13.69 3.62
CA ARG A 209 21.34 -14.65 3.03
C ARG A 209 21.09 -14.92 1.55
N ALA A 210 19.85 -14.80 1.10
CA ALA A 210 19.47 -15.04 -0.29
C ALA A 210 19.54 -13.78 -1.18
N ALA A 211 19.73 -12.60 -0.58
CA ALA A 211 19.94 -11.37 -1.34
C ALA A 211 21.41 -11.23 -1.79
N GLY A 212 21.62 -10.66 -2.98
CA GLY A 212 22.93 -10.51 -3.64
C GLY A 212 23.90 -9.56 -2.94
N GLY A 213 24.69 -8.79 -3.68
CA GLY A 213 25.65 -7.84 -3.09
C GLY A 213 24.99 -6.82 -2.15
N LEU A 214 25.72 -6.39 -1.11
CA LEU A 214 25.21 -5.44 -0.10
C LEU A 214 24.68 -4.14 -0.73
N PHE A 215 25.37 -3.62 -1.75
CA PHE A 215 24.99 -2.38 -2.42
C PHE A 215 23.63 -2.53 -3.14
N GLY A 216 23.45 -3.58 -3.94
CA GLY A 216 22.17 -3.85 -4.61
C GLY A 216 21.03 -4.09 -3.61
N TYR A 217 21.31 -4.77 -2.50
CA TYR A 217 20.35 -4.94 -1.40
C TYR A 217 19.95 -3.60 -0.76
N ALA A 218 20.93 -2.73 -0.49
CA ALA A 218 20.69 -1.41 0.08
C ALA A 218 19.89 -0.50 -0.86
N LEU A 219 20.21 -0.51 -2.16
CA LEU A 219 19.44 0.23 -3.17
C LEU A 219 18.00 -0.27 -3.25
N ALA A 220 17.78 -1.59 -3.27
CA ALA A 220 16.43 -2.17 -3.30
C ALA A 220 15.63 -1.80 -2.05
N MET A 221 16.25 -1.87 -0.86
CA MET A 221 15.61 -1.45 0.39
C MET A 221 15.27 0.05 0.38
N GLY A 222 16.21 0.89 -0.05
CA GLY A 222 16.00 2.34 -0.15
C GLY A 222 14.90 2.70 -1.14
N ALA A 223 14.86 2.06 -2.30
CA ALA A 223 13.79 2.25 -3.28
C ALA A 223 12.42 1.87 -2.71
N LEU A 224 12.30 0.74 -2.01
CA LEU A 224 11.04 0.33 -1.35
C LEU A 224 10.60 1.35 -0.28
N LEU A 225 11.53 1.84 0.54
CA LEU A 225 11.24 2.88 1.53
C LEU A 225 10.79 4.19 0.86
N GLY A 226 11.47 4.61 -0.22
CA GLY A 226 11.07 5.78 -1.00
C GLY A 226 9.67 5.63 -1.61
N LEU A 227 9.35 4.47 -2.19
CA LEU A 227 8.00 4.19 -2.70
C LEU A 227 6.96 4.22 -1.58
N ALA A 228 7.28 3.69 -0.39
CA ALA A 228 6.37 3.71 0.75
C ALA A 228 6.13 5.15 1.25
N LEU A 229 7.17 5.98 1.31
CA LEU A 229 7.07 7.40 1.63
C LEU A 229 6.28 8.18 0.58
N LEU A 230 6.38 7.81 -0.70
CA LEU A 230 5.53 8.34 -1.76
C LEU A 230 4.09 7.81 -1.75
N THR A 231 3.76 6.86 -0.87
CA THR A 231 2.41 6.32 -0.71
C THR A 231 1.68 6.97 0.46
N LYS A 232 2.33 7.06 1.63
CA LYS A 232 1.75 7.66 2.83
C LYS A 232 2.86 8.11 3.78
N GLN A 233 2.67 9.26 4.42
CA GLN A 233 3.70 9.88 5.27
C GLN A 233 4.06 9.02 6.49
N SER A 234 3.09 8.24 7.01
CA SER A 234 3.30 7.29 8.10
C SER A 234 4.32 6.18 7.79
N ALA A 235 4.68 6.01 6.52
CA ALA A 235 5.76 5.09 6.10
C ALA A 235 7.13 5.45 6.68
N VAL A 236 7.32 6.66 7.25
CA VAL A 236 8.53 7.01 8.02
C VAL A 236 8.84 5.99 9.12
N LEU A 237 7.82 5.33 9.67
CA LEU A 237 7.95 4.27 10.67
C LEU A 237 8.64 3.00 10.13
N LEU A 238 8.73 2.83 8.81
CA LEU A 238 9.46 1.71 8.18
C LEU A 238 10.96 1.97 8.08
N VAL A 239 11.40 3.24 8.16
CA VAL A 239 12.81 3.63 7.97
C VAL A 239 13.74 2.92 8.96
N PRO A 240 13.45 2.86 10.29
CA PRO A 240 14.31 2.14 11.22
C PRO A 240 14.44 0.64 10.91
N ILE A 241 13.38 0.02 10.40
CA ILE A 241 13.37 -1.42 10.03
C ILE A 241 14.29 -1.65 8.83
N GLY A 242 14.11 -0.89 7.75
CA GLY A 242 14.91 -1.03 6.54
C GLY A 242 16.38 -0.65 6.76
N ALA A 243 16.62 0.49 7.42
CA ALA A 243 17.96 0.94 7.77
C ALA A 243 18.66 -0.06 8.71
N GLY A 244 17.96 -0.54 9.73
CA GLY A 244 18.47 -1.54 10.67
C GLY A 244 18.87 -2.84 9.96
N ALA A 245 18.10 -3.32 8.99
CA ALA A 245 18.43 -4.51 8.22
C ALA A 245 19.67 -4.32 7.33
N VAL A 246 19.80 -3.17 6.65
CA VAL A 246 20.99 -2.82 5.86
C VAL A 246 22.22 -2.70 6.75
N LEU A 247 22.07 -2.03 7.89
CA LEU A 247 23.12 -1.82 8.87
C LEU A 247 23.61 -3.16 9.43
N GLN A 248 22.70 -4.01 9.93
CA GLN A 248 23.01 -5.34 10.45
C GLN A 248 23.80 -6.19 9.45
N ARG A 249 23.37 -6.19 8.18
CA ARG A 249 24.05 -6.92 7.12
C ARG A 249 25.45 -6.35 6.86
N GLY A 250 25.56 -5.03 6.77
CA GLY A 250 26.82 -4.34 6.50
C GLY A 250 27.85 -4.53 7.61
N TRP A 251 27.45 -4.49 8.88
CA TRP A 251 28.32 -4.72 10.03
C TRP A 251 29.02 -6.08 9.99
N ARG A 252 28.35 -7.13 9.48
CA ARG A 252 28.95 -8.46 9.29
C ARG A 252 30.14 -8.44 8.31
N THR A 253 30.24 -7.40 7.48
CA THR A 253 31.27 -7.25 6.45
C THR A 253 32.24 -6.09 6.72
N GLY A 254 32.07 -5.37 7.83
CA GLY A 254 32.87 -4.22 8.26
C GLY A 254 32.11 -2.89 8.30
N ALA A 255 32.51 -2.00 9.22
CA ALA A 255 31.83 -0.73 9.48
C ALA A 255 31.72 0.18 8.24
N ALA A 256 32.78 0.30 7.44
CA ALA A 256 32.78 1.12 6.22
C ALA A 256 31.72 0.66 5.21
N ARG A 257 31.51 -0.66 5.07
CA ARG A 257 30.46 -1.22 4.21
C ARG A 257 29.07 -1.00 4.79
N ALA A 258 28.93 -1.01 6.12
CA ALA A 258 27.68 -0.71 6.80
C ALA A 258 27.22 0.74 6.55
N PHE A 259 28.12 1.71 6.74
CA PHE A 259 27.84 3.11 6.44
C PHE A 259 27.64 3.35 4.94
N GLY A 260 28.44 2.74 4.08
CA GLY A 260 28.24 2.82 2.63
C GLY A 260 26.90 2.24 2.16
N GLY A 261 26.45 1.13 2.77
CA GLY A 261 25.14 0.55 2.54
C GLY A 261 24.00 1.46 3.02
N LEU A 262 24.12 2.03 4.22
CA LEU A 262 23.14 3.01 4.71
C LEU A 262 23.06 4.25 3.81
N ALA A 263 24.20 4.77 3.36
CA ALA A 263 24.24 5.90 2.44
C ALA A 263 23.55 5.56 1.10
N ALA A 264 23.82 4.39 0.53
CA ALA A 264 23.15 3.92 -0.69
C ALA A 264 21.63 3.75 -0.50
N CYS A 265 21.21 3.21 0.64
CA CYS A 265 19.80 3.07 1.00
C CYS A 265 19.11 4.44 1.13
N GLY A 266 19.72 5.38 1.86
CA GLY A 266 19.21 6.74 2.00
C GLY A 266 19.16 7.49 0.68
N ALA A 267 20.21 7.38 -0.14
CA ALA A 267 20.27 7.99 -1.46
C ALA A 267 19.16 7.45 -2.37
N ALA A 268 18.94 6.13 -2.42
CA ALA A 268 17.86 5.55 -3.21
C ALA A 268 16.47 6.01 -2.73
N ALA A 269 16.24 6.06 -1.41
CA ALA A 269 14.98 6.58 -0.86
C ALA A 269 14.76 8.05 -1.25
N LEU A 270 15.77 8.91 -1.10
CA LEU A 270 15.71 10.32 -1.46
C LEU A 270 15.56 10.55 -2.97
N LEU A 271 16.18 9.73 -3.82
CA LEU A 271 16.01 9.81 -5.27
C LEU A 271 14.56 9.48 -5.67
N VAL A 272 13.94 8.51 -4.99
CA VAL A 272 12.55 8.12 -5.27
C VAL A 272 11.56 9.15 -4.73
N SER A 273 11.67 9.54 -3.45
CA SER A 273 10.64 10.34 -2.78
C SER A 273 11.01 11.80 -2.52
N GLY A 274 12.29 12.17 -2.61
CA GLY A 274 12.80 13.47 -2.20
C GLY A 274 12.21 14.65 -2.98
N TRP A 275 11.89 14.45 -4.26
CA TRP A 275 11.25 15.48 -5.09
C TRP A 275 9.90 15.94 -4.53
N TRP A 276 9.13 15.04 -3.93
CA TRP A 276 7.81 15.35 -3.38
C TRP A 276 7.92 16.17 -2.09
N PHE A 277 8.83 15.77 -1.19
CA PHE A 277 9.13 16.55 0.02
C PHE A 277 9.68 17.94 -0.32
N TRP A 278 10.57 18.03 -1.32
CA TRP A 278 11.11 19.30 -1.81
C TRP A 278 10.00 20.23 -2.34
N ARG A 279 9.08 19.67 -3.15
CA ARG A 279 7.89 20.39 -3.62
C ARG A 279 7.08 20.95 -2.45
N ASN A 280 6.81 20.13 -1.44
CA ASN A 280 6.00 20.55 -0.30
C ASN A 280 6.67 21.66 0.52
N VAL A 281 7.98 21.59 0.74
CA VAL A 281 8.74 22.69 1.37
C VAL A 281 8.60 23.99 0.56
N HIS A 282 8.69 23.92 -0.78
CA HIS A 282 8.58 25.11 -1.62
C HIS A 282 7.18 25.70 -1.66
N LEU A 283 6.13 24.87 -1.69
CA LEU A 283 4.76 25.33 -1.80
C LEU A 283 4.15 25.70 -0.46
N TYR A 284 4.50 24.97 0.61
CA TYR A 284 3.81 24.98 1.89
C TYR A 284 4.71 25.36 3.07
N GLY A 285 6.04 25.40 2.89
CA GLY A 285 6.97 25.61 4.00
C GLY A 285 7.08 24.42 4.97
N ASP A 286 6.41 23.31 4.67
CA ASP A 286 6.34 22.11 5.49
C ASP A 286 6.56 20.88 4.58
N PRO A 287 7.55 20.01 4.85
CA PRO A 287 7.80 18.82 4.04
C PRO A 287 6.61 17.86 3.97
N PHE A 288 5.77 17.80 5.00
CA PHE A 288 4.58 16.97 5.04
C PHE A 288 3.31 17.73 4.65
N GLY A 289 3.34 19.06 4.61
CA GLY A 289 2.14 19.88 4.35
C GLY A 289 1.02 19.65 5.37
N LEU A 290 1.34 19.26 6.60
CA LEU A 290 0.38 19.01 7.67
C LEU A 290 -0.18 20.29 8.27
N ALA A 291 0.56 21.40 8.18
CA ALA A 291 0.11 22.69 8.71
C ALA A 291 -1.13 23.27 7.98
N LEU A 292 -1.47 22.73 6.81
CA LEU A 292 -2.61 23.13 5.99
C LEU A 292 -3.80 22.16 6.07
N PHE A 293 -3.66 21.07 6.82
CA PHE A 293 -4.68 20.04 7.05
C PHE A 293 -5.60 20.41 8.23
#